data_AF-A0A1T4XU18-F1
#
_entry.id   AF-A0A1T4XU18-F1
#
_cell.length_a   1.000
_cell.length_b   1.000
_cell.length_c   1.000
_cell.angle_alpha   90.00
_cell.angle_beta   90.00
_cell.angle_gamma   90.00
#
_symmetry.space_group_name_H-M   'P 1'
#
loop_
_entity.id
_entity.type
_entity.pdbx_description
1 polymer ?
#
loop_
_entity_poly.entity_id
_entity_poly.type
_entity_poly.pdbx_seq_one_letter_code
_entity_poly.pdbx_strand_id
1 'polypeptide(L)'
;MIRSFRYTQAEWPISLEELKQRRDQCVKAESRSSIVFLILFFGFLFANVPFVNWIESNATLPVWVKPAWLGLFMVVLIGNLPLMVYLLKRRVRSFGLNCPSCDKMVHAQAMAIAVATGYCSHCGVKLVSDHTFQPPQALR
;
A
#
# COMPACT_ATOMS: atom_id res chain seq x y z
N MET A 1 -17.83 18.57 1.31
CA MET A 1 -17.48 17.74 0.13
C MET A 1 -16.03 17.30 0.26
N ILE A 2 -15.75 15.99 0.29
CA ILE A 2 -14.38 15.48 0.31
C ILE A 2 -13.86 15.48 -1.13
N ARG A 3 -12.90 16.34 -1.46
CA ARG A 3 -12.29 16.42 -2.80
C ARG A 3 -11.47 15.14 -3.02
N SER A 4 -11.84 14.30 -3.99
CA SER A 4 -11.06 13.10 -4.33
C SER A 4 -9.83 13.49 -5.15
N PHE A 5 -8.63 13.25 -4.62
CA PHE A 5 -7.36 13.51 -5.34
C PHE A 5 -6.90 12.34 -6.22
N ARG A 6 -7.76 11.35 -6.44
CA ARG A 6 -7.45 10.21 -7.30
C ARG A 6 -7.36 10.69 -8.76
N TYR A 7 -6.21 10.43 -9.40
CA TYR A 7 -5.85 10.86 -10.76
C TYR A 7 -5.61 12.36 -10.94
N THR A 8 -5.44 13.13 -9.86
CA THR A 8 -5.15 14.57 -9.97
C THR A 8 -3.65 14.83 -9.80
N GLN A 9 -3.02 15.45 -10.80
CA GLN A 9 -1.67 15.99 -10.65
C GLN A 9 -1.63 17.06 -9.56
N ALA A 10 -0.56 17.09 -8.78
CA ALA A 10 -0.34 18.15 -7.80
C ALA A 10 0.28 19.36 -8.50
N GLU A 11 -0.25 20.55 -8.25
CA GLU A 11 0.33 21.80 -8.74
C GLU A 11 1.34 22.26 -7.68
N TRP A 12 2.62 22.02 -7.94
CA TRP A 12 3.69 22.27 -6.99
C TRP A 12 4.15 23.74 -7.03
N PRO A 13 4.55 24.35 -5.90
CA PRO A 13 4.54 23.80 -4.54
C PRO A 13 3.13 23.81 -3.92
N ILE A 14 2.77 22.73 -3.21
CA ILE A 14 1.45 22.57 -2.60
C ILE A 14 1.41 23.08 -1.15
N SER A 15 0.20 23.31 -0.62
CA SER A 15 0.02 23.61 0.81
C SER A 15 0.29 22.36 1.68
N LEU A 16 0.71 22.58 2.93
CA LEU A 16 0.98 21.50 3.87
C LEU A 16 -0.28 20.68 4.18
N GLU A 17 -1.42 21.36 4.26
CA GLU A 17 -2.72 20.74 4.49
C GLU A 17 -3.18 19.92 3.29
N GLU A 18 -2.93 20.37 2.05
CA GLU A 18 -3.19 19.56 0.86
C GLU A 18 -2.31 18.29 0.84
N LEU A 19 -1.02 18.41 1.19
CA LEU A 19 -0.12 17.26 1.27
C LEU A 19 -0.62 16.23 2.30
N LYS A 20 -1.05 16.67 3.48
CA LYS A 20 -1.67 15.81 4.51
C LYS A 20 -2.95 15.18 4.01
N GLN A 21 -3.84 15.94 3.36
CA GLN A 21 -5.10 15.43 2.86
C GLN A 21 -4.91 14.36 1.76
N ARG A 22 -3.94 14.58 0.85
CA ARG A 22 -3.55 13.58 -0.16
C ARG A 22 -2.94 12.33 0.48
N ARG A 23 -2.10 12.48 1.51
CA ARG A 23 -1.59 11.34 2.32
C ARG A 23 -2.74 10.52 2.88
N ASP A 24 -3.66 11.16 3.60
CA ASP A 24 -4.72 10.46 4.31
C ASP A 24 -5.66 9.73 3.35
N GLN A 25 -5.90 10.31 2.16
CA GLN A 25 -6.65 9.62 1.11
C GLN A 25 -5.89 8.44 0.51
N CYS A 26 -4.58 8.55 0.31
CA CYS A 26 -3.74 7.46 -0.15
C CYS A 26 -3.73 6.31 0.89
N VAL A 27 -3.50 6.62 2.17
CA VAL A 27 -3.49 5.65 3.27
C VAL A 27 -4.85 5.00 3.47
N LYS A 28 -5.95 5.76 3.39
CA LYS A 28 -7.32 5.18 3.47
C LYS A 28 -7.64 4.29 2.27
N ALA A 29 -7.14 4.63 1.08
CA ALA A 29 -7.30 3.80 -0.12
C ALA A 29 -6.43 2.54 -0.07
N GLU A 30 -5.27 2.61 0.58
CA GLU A 30 -4.40 1.47 0.84
C GLU A 30 -5.01 0.54 1.88
N SER A 31 -5.42 1.07 3.04
CA SER A 31 -5.93 0.27 4.17
C SER A 31 -7.17 -0.53 3.81
N ARG A 32 -8.10 0.02 3.01
CA ARG A 32 -9.29 -0.73 2.54
C ARG A 32 -8.90 -1.94 1.71
N SER A 33 -7.93 -1.79 0.80
CA SER A 33 -7.48 -2.92 -0.02
C SER A 33 -6.66 -3.93 0.78
N SER A 34 -5.83 -3.46 1.72
CA SER A 34 -5.08 -4.33 2.62
C SER A 34 -6.01 -5.15 3.52
N ILE A 35 -7.09 -4.56 4.05
CA ILE A 35 -8.07 -5.28 4.88
C ILE A 35 -8.83 -6.31 4.05
N VAL A 36 -9.32 -5.95 2.86
CA VAL A 36 -10.03 -6.91 1.98
C VAL A 36 -9.13 -8.09 1.64
N PHE A 37 -7.86 -7.83 1.32
CA PHE A 37 -6.90 -8.90 1.06
C PHE A 37 -6.60 -9.73 2.29
N LEU A 38 -6.45 -9.11 3.46
CA LEU A 38 -6.22 -9.82 4.70
C LEU A 38 -7.37 -10.78 5.00
N ILE A 39 -8.61 -10.32 4.83
CA ILE A 39 -9.82 -11.14 4.97
C ILE A 39 -9.82 -12.29 3.95
N LEU A 40 -9.54 -12.03 2.68
CA LEU A 40 -9.48 -13.07 1.64
C LEU A 40 -8.35 -14.08 1.91
N PHE A 41 -7.19 -13.60 2.35
CA PHE A 41 -6.02 -14.41 2.65
C PHE A 41 -6.28 -15.34 3.84
N PHE A 42 -6.72 -14.78 4.97
CA PHE A 42 -7.05 -15.59 6.15
C PHE A 42 -8.26 -16.48 5.89
N GLY A 43 -9.29 -15.98 5.19
CA GLY A 43 -10.44 -16.78 4.79
C GLY A 43 -10.04 -17.99 3.95
N PHE A 44 -9.15 -17.81 2.97
CA PHE A 44 -8.62 -18.89 2.14
C PHE A 44 -7.74 -19.86 2.94
N LEU A 45 -6.93 -19.35 3.88
CA LEU A 45 -6.10 -20.15 4.77
C LEU A 45 -6.95 -21.01 5.72
N PHE A 46 -7.97 -20.43 6.35
CA PHE A 46 -8.88 -21.16 7.22
C PHE A 46 -9.77 -22.14 6.45
N ALA A 47 -10.20 -21.79 5.24
CA ALA A 47 -10.94 -22.71 4.37
C ALA A 47 -10.11 -23.92 3.94
N ASN A 48 -8.79 -23.83 3.95
CA ASN A 48 -7.90 -24.94 3.64
C ASN A 48 -8.00 -26.08 4.66
N VAL A 49 -8.20 -25.78 5.94
CA VAL A 49 -8.27 -26.77 7.04
C VAL A 49 -9.40 -27.80 6.84
N PRO A 50 -10.69 -27.40 6.70
CA PRO A 50 -11.76 -28.36 6.45
C PRO A 50 -11.63 -29.03 5.08
N PHE A 51 -11.04 -28.34 4.09
CA PHE A 51 -10.86 -28.88 2.76
C PHE A 51 -9.83 -30.02 2.72
N VAL A 52 -8.70 -29.85 3.40
CA VAL A 52 -7.70 -30.91 3.56
C VAL A 52 -8.32 -32.09 4.30
N ASN A 53 -9.03 -31.84 5.41
CA ASN A 53 -9.72 -32.90 6.16
C ASN A 53 -10.75 -33.66 5.30
N TRP A 54 -11.47 -32.97 4.43
CA TRP A 54 -12.37 -33.60 3.46
C TRP A 54 -11.62 -34.44 2.42
N ILE A 55 -10.47 -33.99 1.92
CA ILE A 55 -9.59 -34.80 1.06
C ILE A 55 -9.11 -36.06 1.79
N GLU A 56 -8.74 -35.94 3.07
CA GLU A 56 -8.29 -37.11 3.85
C GLU A 56 -9.41 -38.11 4.11
N SER A 57 -10.63 -37.61 4.30
CA SER A 57 -11.82 -38.45 4.55
C SER A 57 -12.27 -39.25 3.31
N ASN A 58 -11.89 -38.83 2.11
CA ASN A 58 -12.22 -39.52 0.87
C ASN A 58 -11.12 -40.52 0.47
N ALA A 59 -11.29 -41.78 0.89
CA ALA A 59 -10.37 -42.88 0.58
C ALA A 59 -10.24 -43.22 -0.93
N THR A 60 -11.12 -42.69 -1.77
CA THR A 60 -11.13 -42.89 -3.22
C THR A 60 -10.20 -41.93 -3.97
N LEU A 61 -9.60 -40.95 -3.29
CA LEU A 61 -8.74 -39.97 -3.94
C LEU A 61 -7.32 -40.52 -4.20
N PRO A 62 -6.75 -40.27 -5.38
CA PRO A 62 -5.38 -40.63 -5.67
C PRO A 62 -4.38 -39.96 -4.72
N VAL A 63 -3.31 -40.67 -4.35
CA VAL A 63 -2.28 -40.19 -3.41
C VAL A 63 -1.62 -38.88 -3.85
N TRP A 64 -1.56 -38.61 -5.17
CA TRP A 64 -0.96 -37.41 -5.73
C TRP A 64 -1.81 -36.14 -5.56
N VAL A 65 -3.10 -36.26 -5.21
CA VAL A 65 -4.01 -35.11 -5.07
C VAL A 65 -3.61 -34.22 -3.89
N LYS A 66 -3.16 -34.81 -2.77
CA LYS A 66 -2.71 -34.05 -1.59
C LYS A 66 -1.50 -33.15 -1.89
N PRO A 67 -0.37 -33.65 -2.41
CA PRO A 67 0.78 -32.79 -2.73
C PRO A 67 0.48 -31.83 -3.89
N ALA A 68 -0.35 -32.21 -4.86
CA ALA A 68 -0.77 -31.30 -5.94
C ALA A 68 -1.58 -30.12 -5.40
N TRP A 69 -2.52 -30.37 -4.49
CA TRP A 69 -3.29 -29.31 -3.82
C TRP A 69 -2.39 -28.41 -2.97
N LEU A 70 -1.49 -28.99 -2.17
CA LEU A 70 -0.56 -28.23 -1.34
C LEU A 70 0.36 -27.34 -2.19
N GLY A 71 0.87 -27.87 -3.30
CA GLY A 71 1.69 -27.11 -4.25
C GLY A 71 0.91 -25.95 -4.87
N LEU A 72 -0.32 -26.19 -5.34
CA LEU A 72 -1.19 -25.15 -5.87
C LEU A 72 -1.48 -24.07 -4.81
N PHE A 73 -1.80 -24.49 -3.59
CA PHE A 73 -2.07 -23.59 -2.47
C PHE A 73 -0.87 -22.68 -2.18
N MET A 74 0.35 -23.23 -2.13
CA MET A 74 1.58 -22.44 -1.94
C MET A 74 1.83 -21.46 -3.09
N VAL A 75 1.63 -21.88 -4.34
CA VAL A 75 1.79 -21.01 -5.51
C VAL A 75 0.80 -19.86 -5.48
N VAL A 76 -0.47 -20.11 -5.15
CA VAL A 76 -1.49 -19.05 -5.04
C VAL A 76 -1.18 -18.12 -3.86
N LEU A 77 -0.73 -18.67 -2.73
CA LEU A 77 -0.43 -17.91 -1.53
C LEU A 77 0.75 -16.95 -1.74
N ILE A 78 1.84 -17.43 -2.36
CA ILE A 78 3.05 -16.64 -2.59
C ILE A 78 2.92 -15.78 -3.85
N GLY A 79 2.31 -16.31 -4.92
CA GLY A 79 2.20 -15.65 -6.21
C GLY A 79 1.35 -14.38 -6.20
N ASN A 80 0.48 -14.21 -5.21
CA ASN A 80 -0.33 -13.00 -5.07
C ASN A 80 0.43 -11.79 -4.48
N LEU A 81 1.54 -12.00 -3.77
CA LEU A 81 2.33 -10.91 -3.18
C LEU A 81 2.88 -9.91 -4.22
N PRO A 82 3.57 -10.33 -5.30
CA PRO A 82 4.11 -9.39 -6.28
C PRO A 82 3.02 -8.60 -7.01
N LEU A 83 1.89 -9.22 -7.30
CA LEU A 83 0.73 -8.55 -7.91
C LEU A 83 0.19 -7.45 -6.99
N MET A 84 0.10 -7.74 -5.68
CA MET A 84 -0.27 -6.78 -4.64
C MET A 84 0.66 -5.56 -4.62
N VAL A 85 1.97 -5.80 -4.56
CA VAL A 85 2.99 -4.74 -4.54
C VAL A 85 2.91 -3.88 -5.81
N TYR A 86 2.68 -4.51 -6.97
CA TYR A 86 2.53 -3.79 -8.24
C TYR A 86 1.28 -2.89 -8.25
N LEU A 87 0.14 -3.42 -7.81
CA LEU A 87 -1.11 -2.66 -7.73
C LEU A 87 -1.01 -1.49 -6.73
N LEU A 88 -0.33 -1.70 -5.59
CA LEU A 88 -0.05 -0.63 -4.62
C LEU A 88 0.78 0.48 -5.26
N LYS A 89 1.92 0.13 -5.89
CA LYS A 89 2.80 1.10 -6.56
C LYS A 89 2.04 1.91 -7.62
N ARG A 90 1.21 1.25 -8.42
CA ARG A 90 0.40 1.90 -9.45
C ARG A 90 -0.65 2.84 -8.84
N ARG A 91 -1.25 2.47 -7.72
CA ARG A 91 -2.24 3.31 -7.02
C ARG A 91 -1.58 4.53 -6.36
N VAL A 92 -0.39 4.39 -5.78
CA VAL A 92 0.36 5.53 -5.23
C VAL A 92 0.68 6.56 -6.32
N ARG A 93 1.09 6.11 -7.53
CA ARG A 93 1.28 7.02 -8.68
C ARG A 93 0.03 7.82 -9.01
N SER A 94 -1.16 7.23 -8.85
CA SER A 94 -2.42 7.89 -9.19
C SER A 94 -2.77 9.08 -8.30
N PHE A 95 -2.13 9.26 -7.14
CA PHE A 95 -2.39 10.40 -6.25
C PHE A 95 -1.50 11.63 -6.52
N GLY A 96 -0.64 11.57 -7.55
CA GLY A 96 0.23 12.70 -7.92
C GLY A 96 1.31 13.00 -6.87
N LEU A 97 1.69 12.01 -6.06
CA LEU A 97 2.72 12.12 -5.02
C LEU A 97 4.13 11.97 -5.58
N ASN A 98 4.38 12.48 -6.78
CA ASN A 98 5.70 12.48 -7.40
C ASN A 98 6.31 13.87 -7.30
N CYS A 99 7.60 13.94 -6.99
CA CYS A 99 8.32 15.21 -7.03
C CYS A 99 8.42 15.73 -8.47
N PRO A 100 8.12 17.01 -8.76
CA PRO A 100 8.17 17.55 -10.12
C PRO A 100 9.60 17.62 -10.69
N SER A 101 10.62 17.63 -9.82
CA SER A 101 12.02 17.79 -10.22
C SER A 101 12.73 16.46 -10.44
N CYS A 102 12.46 15.45 -9.62
CA CYS A 102 13.15 14.15 -9.72
C CYS A 102 12.24 12.99 -10.12
N ASP A 103 10.94 13.23 -10.27
CA ASP A 103 9.88 12.24 -10.54
C ASP A 103 9.86 11.03 -9.58
N LYS A 104 10.59 11.12 -8.47
CA LYS A 104 10.58 10.09 -7.43
C LYS A 104 9.32 10.22 -6.58
N MET A 105 8.80 9.06 -6.18
CA MET A 105 7.63 8.93 -5.33
C MET A 105 7.92 9.45 -3.92
N VAL A 106 7.09 10.37 -3.46
CA VAL A 106 7.05 10.86 -2.09
C VAL A 106 6.03 10.03 -1.33
N HIS A 107 6.40 8.78 -1.01
CA HIS A 107 5.55 7.83 -0.27
C HIS A 107 6.18 7.42 1.07
N ALA A 108 5.33 7.06 2.03
CA ALA A 108 5.73 6.57 3.36
C ALA A 108 6.78 7.47 4.04
N GLN A 109 8.02 6.98 4.18
CA GLN A 109 9.11 7.71 4.87
C GLN A 109 9.46 9.04 4.17
N ALA A 110 9.52 9.06 2.84
CA ALA A 110 9.78 10.27 2.07
C ALA A 110 8.69 11.33 2.30
N MET A 111 7.46 10.89 2.57
CA MET A 111 6.33 11.78 2.86
C MET A 111 6.41 12.35 4.27
N ALA A 112 6.80 11.56 5.27
CA ALA A 112 7.04 12.06 6.62
C ALA A 112 8.13 13.14 6.63
N ILE A 113 9.21 12.92 5.87
CA ILE A 113 10.29 13.90 5.69
C ILE A 113 9.77 15.17 4.99
N ALA A 114 9.00 15.03 3.90
CA ALA A 114 8.42 16.18 3.20
C ALA A 114 7.43 16.98 4.06
N VAL A 115 6.74 16.32 4.99
CA VAL A 115 5.81 16.95 5.95
C VAL A 115 6.53 17.62 7.11
N ALA A 116 7.72 17.15 7.46
CA ALA A 116 8.53 17.70 8.56
C ALA A 116 9.49 18.80 8.10
N THR A 117 9.94 18.74 6.85
CA THR A 117 10.95 19.66 6.30
C THR A 117 10.39 20.59 5.22
N GLY A 118 9.34 20.17 4.50
CA GLY A 118 8.81 20.90 3.34
C GLY A 118 9.56 20.66 2.05
N TYR A 119 10.58 19.78 2.07
CA TYR A 119 11.47 19.49 0.95
C TYR A 119 11.38 18.02 0.52
N CYS A 120 11.73 17.76 -0.74
CA CYS A 120 11.86 16.40 -1.24
C CYS A 120 13.06 15.70 -0.60
N SER A 121 12.87 14.51 -0.04
CA SER A 121 13.94 13.70 0.56
C SER A 121 15.02 13.23 -0.43
N HIS A 122 14.77 13.34 -1.74
CA HIS A 122 15.68 12.85 -2.77
C HIS A 122 16.44 13.95 -3.50
N CYS A 123 15.78 15.04 -3.87
CA CYS A 123 16.40 16.14 -4.62
C CYS A 123 16.46 17.46 -3.85
N GLY A 124 15.88 17.54 -2.65
CA GLY A 124 15.90 18.76 -1.83
C GLY A 124 15.05 19.91 -2.37
N VAL A 125 14.29 19.72 -3.45
CA VAL A 125 13.38 20.75 -3.97
C VAL A 125 12.25 21.02 -2.98
N LYS A 126 11.88 22.30 -2.84
CA LYS A 126 10.74 22.73 -2.01
C LYS A 126 9.44 22.17 -2.58
N LEU A 127 8.77 21.35 -1.78
CA LEU A 127 7.50 20.70 -2.11
C LEU A 127 6.31 21.42 -1.47
N VAL A 128 6.53 22.03 -0.31
CA VAL A 128 5.47 22.65 0.49
C VAL A 128 5.67 24.16 0.58
N SER A 129 4.68 24.95 0.16
CA SER A 129 4.74 26.42 0.20
C SER A 129 4.76 26.96 1.64
N ASP A 130 3.88 26.42 2.48
CA ASP A 130 3.48 26.96 3.79
C ASP A 130 4.20 26.31 4.98
N HIS A 131 5.36 25.70 4.74
CA HIS A 131 6.04 24.97 5.80
C HIS A 131 6.70 25.95 6.78
N THR A 132 6.08 26.17 7.93
CA THR A 132 6.76 26.71 9.11
C THR A 132 7.64 25.60 9.67
N PHE A 133 8.96 25.76 9.60
CA PHE A 133 9.89 24.85 10.27
C PHE A 133 9.59 24.90 11.76
N GLN A 134 8.94 23.86 12.29
CA GLN A 134 8.72 23.70 13.72
C GLN A 134 9.85 22.78 14.22
N PRO A 135 10.87 23.33 14.91
CA PRO A 135 11.96 22.50 15.42
C PRO A 135 11.38 21.41 16.33
N PRO A 136 12.00 20.20 16.36
CA PRO A 136 11.51 19.10 17.17
C PRO A 136 11.32 19.59 18.60
N GLN A 137 10.07 19.57 19.08
CA GLN A 137 9.76 19.88 20.47
C GLN A 137 10.51 18.86 21.32
N ALA A 138 11.53 19.34 22.03
CA ALA A 138 12.28 18.54 22.98
C ALA A 138 11.28 17.90 23.95
N LEU A 139 11.24 16.57 23.99
CA LEU A 139 10.55 15.80 25.01
C LEU A 139 10.97 16.35 26.38
N ARG A 140 10.05 16.97 27.10
CA ARG A 140 10.15 17.23 28.54
C ARG A 140 9.48 16.09 29.29
#